data_AF-A0A455U0Q1-F1
#
_entry.id   AF-A0A455U0Q1-F1
#
_cell.length_a   1.000
_cell.length_b   1.000
_cell.length_c   1.000
_cell.angle_alpha   90.00
_cell.angle_beta   90.00
_cell.angle_gamma   90.00
#
_symmetry.space_group_name_H-M   'P 1'
#
loop_
_entity.id
_entity.type
_entity.pdbx_description
1 polymer ?
#
loop_
_entity_poly.entity_id
_entity_poly.type
_entity_poly.pdbx_seq_one_letter_code
_entity_poly.pdbx_strand_id
1 'polypeptide(L)'
;MLEEIAAAGKTPDHQWEVLLNTLSRDTNIRPLPLKTLLVRLEMHGIIAPRFAFLAEYRLRYHIEPSELVNRFEGERAAFVRLIVDNIPIARTWGMVDFERLNKAGQTQQIDSSRARAITALEYFQDKGWLTLEGKRMTDVYEIRQPDFAVETLASQLYDDCLMRERIEIDRLQSMLALFESETCLTRRLAEHFGDGSFGNSMFDALPDTEPGRCGHCSVCYGHPVRLPEAPLSHR
;
A
#
# COMPACT_ATOMS: atom_id res chain seq x y z
N MET A 1 -8.05 14.74 5.19
CA MET A 1 -8.01 13.30 5.57
C MET A 1 -8.84 12.98 6.81
N LEU A 2 -8.40 13.28 8.06
CA LEU A 2 -9.16 12.86 9.25
C LEU A 2 -10.58 13.43 9.30
N GLU A 3 -10.76 14.68 8.85
CA GLU A 3 -12.09 15.28 8.69
C GLU A 3 -12.94 14.55 7.65
N GLU A 4 -12.36 14.09 6.53
CA GLU A 4 -13.05 13.30 5.51
C GLU A 4 -13.49 11.94 6.06
N ILE A 5 -12.63 11.31 6.88
CA ILE A 5 -12.93 10.05 7.57
C ILE A 5 -14.10 10.24 8.55
N ALA A 6 -14.05 11.30 9.37
CA ALA A 6 -15.12 11.62 10.32
C ALA A 6 -16.44 11.97 9.60
N ALA A 7 -16.38 12.66 8.46
CA ALA A 7 -17.55 12.95 7.63
C ALA A 7 -18.13 11.69 7.00
N ALA A 8 -17.29 10.81 6.45
CA ALA A 8 -17.70 9.52 5.88
C ALA A 8 -18.37 8.61 6.93
N GLY A 9 -17.92 8.68 8.17
CA GLY A 9 -18.51 7.98 9.31
C GLY A 9 -19.95 8.41 9.65
N LYS A 10 -20.40 9.58 9.18
CA LYS A 10 -21.78 10.08 9.37
C LYS A 10 -22.72 9.67 8.24
N THR A 11 -22.20 9.03 7.19
CA THR A 11 -23.01 8.52 6.08
C THR A 11 -23.65 7.18 6.45
N PRO A 12 -24.80 6.80 5.85
CA PRO A 12 -25.45 5.52 6.16
C PRO A 12 -24.56 4.29 5.95
N ASP A 13 -23.68 4.33 4.94
CA ASP A 13 -22.82 3.21 4.58
C ASP A 13 -21.57 3.09 5.46
N HIS A 14 -21.25 4.13 6.25
CA HIS A 14 -20.06 4.22 7.11
C HIS A 14 -18.77 3.84 6.36
N GLN A 15 -18.65 4.24 5.10
CA GLN A 15 -17.55 3.87 4.23
C GLN A 15 -16.84 5.11 3.70
N TRP A 16 -15.52 5.01 3.67
CA TRP A 16 -14.64 6.02 3.09
C TRP A 16 -13.85 5.42 1.94
N GLU A 17 -14.15 5.91 0.74
CA GLU A 17 -13.44 5.55 -0.48
C GLU A 17 -12.23 6.47 -0.69
N VAL A 18 -11.07 5.88 -0.96
CA VAL A 18 -9.83 6.62 -1.10
C VAL A 18 -9.04 6.18 -2.33
N LEU A 19 -8.66 7.17 -3.15
CA LEU A 19 -7.62 7.02 -4.15
C LEU A 19 -6.29 7.44 -3.53
N LEU A 20 -5.42 6.47 -3.21
CA LEU A 20 -4.18 6.72 -2.46
C LEU A 20 -3.30 7.81 -3.09
N ASN A 21 -3.19 7.85 -4.42
CA ASN A 21 -2.38 8.85 -5.12
C ASN A 21 -2.97 10.27 -5.01
N THR A 22 -4.30 10.38 -5.04
CA THR A 22 -4.99 11.66 -4.85
C THR A 22 -4.81 12.13 -3.43
N LEU A 23 -5.08 11.26 -2.44
CA LEU A 23 -4.91 11.59 -1.03
C LEU A 23 -3.46 11.97 -0.70
N SER A 24 -2.49 11.26 -1.26
CA SER A 24 -1.05 11.57 -1.13
C SER A 24 -0.71 12.98 -1.61
N ARG A 25 -1.23 13.38 -2.77
CA ARG A 25 -1.03 14.73 -3.30
C ARG A 25 -1.73 15.78 -2.46
N ASP A 26 -2.97 15.53 -2.07
CA ASP A 26 -3.82 16.51 -1.40
C ASP A 26 -3.36 16.74 0.06
N THR A 27 -2.79 15.73 0.70
CA THR A 27 -2.19 15.83 2.05
C THR A 27 -0.71 16.21 2.03
N ASN A 28 -0.06 16.20 0.86
CA ASN A 28 1.38 16.33 0.70
C ASN A 28 2.20 15.29 1.51
N ILE A 29 1.66 14.08 1.64
CA ILE A 29 2.33 12.94 2.31
C ILE A 29 2.70 11.92 1.25
N ARG A 30 3.96 11.48 1.21
CA ARG A 30 4.42 10.47 0.25
C ARG A 30 3.63 9.15 0.42
N PRO A 31 3.45 8.35 -0.66
CA PRO A 31 2.59 7.16 -0.60
C PRO A 31 2.94 6.13 0.48
N LEU A 32 4.24 5.86 0.72
CA LEU A 32 4.66 4.89 1.75
C LEU A 32 4.33 5.35 3.18
N PRO A 33 4.72 6.56 3.61
CA PRO A 33 4.28 7.12 4.88
C PRO A 33 2.76 7.19 5.02
N LEU A 34 2.04 7.54 3.94
CA LEU A 34 0.58 7.61 3.97
C LEU A 34 -0.05 6.23 4.24
N LYS A 35 0.43 5.17 3.57
CA LYS A 35 0.00 3.80 3.90
C LYS A 35 0.27 3.44 5.36
N THR A 36 1.41 3.85 5.89
CA THR A 36 1.76 3.63 7.31
C THR A 36 0.76 4.33 8.23
N LEU A 37 0.35 5.56 7.91
CA LEU A 37 -0.67 6.29 8.67
C LEU A 37 -2.03 5.60 8.61
N LEU A 38 -2.44 5.10 7.43
CA LEU A 38 -3.69 4.34 7.29
C LEU A 38 -3.69 3.07 8.15
N VAL A 39 -2.57 2.32 8.17
CA VAL A 39 -2.41 1.15 9.05
C VAL A 39 -2.44 1.55 10.53
N ARG A 40 -1.86 2.70 10.91
CA ARG A 40 -1.95 3.18 12.30
C ARG A 40 -3.39 3.50 12.68
N LEU A 41 -4.14 4.17 11.81
CA LEU A 41 -5.56 4.43 12.02
C LEU A 41 -6.37 3.13 12.18
N GLU A 42 -6.01 2.08 11.42
CA GLU A 42 -6.56 0.74 11.60
C GLU A 42 -6.20 0.13 12.96
N MET A 43 -4.94 0.24 13.39
CA MET A 43 -4.51 -0.23 14.72
C MET A 43 -5.19 0.52 15.88
N HIS A 44 -5.50 1.81 15.71
CA HIS A 44 -6.31 2.58 16.64
C HIS A 44 -7.81 2.24 16.56
N GLY A 45 -8.22 1.37 15.64
CA GLY A 45 -9.59 0.95 15.44
C GLY A 45 -10.50 2.04 14.88
N ILE A 46 -9.95 3.05 14.21
CA ILE A 46 -10.70 4.14 13.59
C ILE A 46 -11.31 3.69 12.26
N ILE A 47 -10.50 2.99 11.45
CA ILE A 47 -10.89 2.45 10.15
C ILE A 47 -10.58 0.95 10.06
N ALA A 48 -11.20 0.25 9.13
CA ALA A 48 -10.84 -1.11 8.77
C ALA A 48 -10.89 -1.30 7.25
N PRO A 49 -9.89 -1.93 6.61
CA PRO A 49 -9.91 -2.20 5.18
C PRO A 49 -11.08 -3.15 4.85
N ARG A 50 -11.86 -2.80 3.83
CA ARG A 50 -13.07 -3.54 3.42
C ARG A 50 -12.82 -4.30 2.12
N PHE A 51 -12.53 -3.57 1.05
CA PHE A 51 -12.19 -4.10 -0.27
C PHE A 51 -11.51 -3.00 -1.10
N ALA A 52 -10.92 -3.37 -2.22
CA ALA A 52 -10.41 -2.43 -3.22
C ALA A 52 -11.04 -2.74 -4.58
N PHE A 53 -11.31 -1.71 -5.36
CA PHE A 53 -11.85 -1.87 -6.70
C PHE A 53 -11.25 -0.86 -7.68
N LEU A 54 -11.30 -1.20 -8.97
CA LEU A 54 -10.91 -0.27 -10.03
C LEU A 54 -12.10 0.62 -10.33
N ALA A 55 -11.98 1.92 -10.06
CA ALA A 55 -13.09 2.86 -10.26
C ALA A 55 -13.35 3.13 -11.74
N GLU A 56 -12.30 3.11 -12.56
CA GLU A 56 -12.38 3.40 -14.00
C GLU A 56 -11.95 2.18 -14.80
N TYR A 57 -12.76 1.81 -15.79
CA TYR A 57 -12.37 0.84 -16.80
C TYR A 57 -12.37 1.52 -18.16
N ARG A 58 -11.35 1.23 -18.96
CA ARG A 58 -11.32 1.60 -20.37
C ARG A 58 -11.11 0.36 -21.21
N LEU A 59 -11.75 0.32 -22.36
CA LEU A 59 -11.60 -0.78 -23.30
C LEU A 59 -11.18 -0.28 -24.67
N ARG A 60 -10.50 -1.16 -25.41
CA ARG A 60 -10.15 -1.00 -26.83
C ARG A 60 -10.58 -2.27 -27.54
N TYR A 61 -11.45 -2.16 -28.53
CA TYR A 61 -11.81 -3.30 -29.36
C TYR A 61 -10.69 -3.68 -30.33
N HIS A 62 -10.52 -4.98 -30.57
CA HIS A 62 -9.64 -5.55 -31.60
C HIS A 62 -10.42 -6.13 -32.78
N ILE A 63 -11.72 -6.38 -32.58
CA ILE A 63 -12.67 -6.77 -33.62
C ILE A 63 -13.75 -5.71 -33.76
N GLU A 64 -14.47 -5.74 -34.87
CA GLU A 64 -15.60 -4.83 -35.07
C GLU A 64 -16.69 -5.08 -34.01
N PRO A 65 -17.30 -4.04 -33.40
CA PRO A 65 -18.30 -4.22 -32.36
C PRO A 65 -19.53 -5.02 -32.81
N SER A 66 -19.90 -4.94 -34.09
CA SER A 66 -20.96 -5.75 -34.69
C SER A 66 -20.60 -7.24 -34.73
N GLU A 67 -19.34 -7.57 -35.01
CA GLU A 67 -18.82 -8.94 -34.97
C GLU A 67 -18.86 -9.48 -33.54
N LEU A 68 -18.51 -8.67 -32.55
CA LEU A 68 -18.58 -9.06 -31.14
C LEU A 68 -20.01 -9.44 -30.74
N VAL A 69 -21.01 -8.66 -31.14
CA VAL A 69 -22.43 -8.96 -30.85
C VAL A 69 -22.87 -10.26 -31.52
N ASN A 70 -22.44 -10.50 -32.76
CA ASN A 70 -22.81 -11.69 -33.54
C ASN A 70 -22.21 -13.00 -33.00
N ARG A 71 -21.28 -12.94 -32.04
CA ARG A 71 -20.74 -14.13 -31.34
C ARG A 71 -21.67 -14.67 -30.26
N PHE A 72 -22.77 -13.99 -29.97
CA PHE A 72 -23.74 -14.35 -28.95
C PHE A 72 -25.14 -14.48 -29.54
N GLU A 73 -26.01 -15.20 -28.82
CA GLU A 73 -27.41 -15.42 -29.20
C GLU A 73 -28.36 -15.08 -28.05
N GLY A 74 -29.61 -14.77 -28.40
CA GLY A 74 -30.68 -14.50 -27.44
C GLY A 74 -30.37 -13.33 -26.50
N GLU A 75 -30.63 -13.53 -25.20
CA GLU A 75 -30.44 -12.51 -24.16
C GLU A 75 -28.99 -12.02 -24.07
N ARG A 76 -28.01 -12.92 -24.25
CA ARG A 76 -26.59 -12.55 -24.20
C ARG A 76 -26.23 -11.58 -25.32
N ALA A 77 -26.75 -11.79 -26.53
CA ALA A 77 -26.53 -10.87 -27.65
C ALA A 77 -27.12 -9.48 -27.36
N ALA A 78 -28.31 -9.43 -26.74
CA ALA A 78 -28.93 -8.17 -26.33
C ALA A 78 -28.08 -7.44 -25.29
N PHE A 79 -27.55 -8.16 -24.29
CA PHE A 79 -26.64 -7.60 -23.29
C PHE A 79 -25.32 -7.09 -23.90
N VAL A 80 -24.70 -7.84 -24.82
CA VAL A 80 -23.47 -7.38 -25.49
C VAL A 80 -23.74 -6.15 -26.37
N ARG A 81 -24.90 -6.10 -27.04
CA ARG A 81 -25.30 -4.92 -27.81
C ARG A 81 -25.49 -3.70 -26.90
N LEU A 82 -26.11 -3.88 -25.73
CA LEU A 82 -26.24 -2.85 -24.71
C LEU A 82 -24.86 -2.26 -24.30
N ILE A 83 -23.85 -3.12 -24.10
CA ILE A 83 -22.48 -2.70 -23.77
C ILE A 83 -21.90 -1.86 -24.90
N VAL A 84 -21.95 -2.36 -26.14
CA VAL A 84 -21.40 -1.67 -27.31
C VAL A 84 -22.06 -0.30 -27.52
N ASP A 85 -23.38 -0.23 -27.40
CA ASP A 85 -24.15 0.99 -27.64
C ASP A 85 -23.94 2.08 -26.57
N ASN A 86 -23.51 1.69 -25.36
CA ASN A 86 -23.33 2.61 -24.24
C ASN A 86 -21.87 2.91 -23.89
N ILE A 87 -20.90 2.26 -24.55
CA ILE A 87 -19.47 2.53 -24.38
C ILE A 87 -18.93 3.14 -25.68
N PRO A 88 -19.06 4.48 -25.85
CA PRO A 88 -18.56 5.14 -27.04
C PRO A 88 -17.03 5.09 -27.08
N ILE A 89 -16.48 4.70 -28.23
CA ILE A 89 -15.04 4.77 -28.51
C ILE A 89 -14.73 6.17 -29.04
N ALA A 90 -13.91 6.94 -28.33
CA ALA A 90 -13.56 8.29 -28.76
C ALA A 90 -12.42 8.30 -29.81
N ARG A 91 -11.37 7.48 -29.59
CA ARG A 91 -10.28 7.28 -30.55
C ARG A 91 -9.95 5.79 -30.61
N THR A 92 -9.07 5.36 -29.73
CA THR A 92 -8.65 3.97 -29.59
C THR A 92 -9.25 3.33 -28.34
N TRP A 93 -9.68 4.15 -27.38
CA TRP A 93 -10.21 3.73 -26.09
C TRP A 93 -11.61 4.29 -25.90
N GLY A 94 -12.48 3.49 -25.27
CA GLY A 94 -13.75 3.90 -24.69
C GLY A 94 -13.72 3.75 -23.18
N MET A 95 -14.39 4.65 -22.46
CA MET A 95 -14.52 4.58 -21.00
C MET A 95 -15.82 3.86 -20.64
N VAL A 96 -15.74 2.91 -19.72
CA VAL A 96 -16.92 2.16 -19.24
C VAL A 96 -17.62 2.99 -18.17
N ASP A 97 -18.86 3.37 -18.44
CA ASP A 97 -19.74 4.02 -17.48
C ASP A 97 -20.78 2.98 -16.98
N PHE A 98 -20.50 2.39 -15.81
CA PHE A 98 -21.37 1.36 -15.23
C PHE A 98 -22.73 1.89 -14.79
N GLU A 99 -22.81 3.16 -14.37
CA GLU A 99 -24.08 3.80 -14.00
C GLU A 99 -24.99 3.95 -15.22
N ARG A 100 -24.42 4.44 -16.33
CA ARG A 100 -25.13 4.52 -17.61
C ARG A 100 -25.57 3.15 -18.11
N LEU A 101 -24.68 2.15 -18.05
CA LEU A 101 -25.02 0.77 -18.43
C LEU A 101 -26.15 0.19 -17.59
N ASN A 102 -26.12 0.40 -16.27
CA ASN A 102 -27.16 -0.07 -15.36
C ASN A 102 -28.52 0.56 -15.69
N LYS A 103 -28.57 1.89 -15.89
CA LYS A 103 -29.80 2.60 -16.28
C LYS A 103 -30.35 2.14 -17.64
N ALA A 104 -29.46 1.95 -18.62
CA ALA A 104 -29.85 1.44 -19.94
C ALA A 104 -30.41 0.02 -19.87
N GLY A 105 -29.79 -0.87 -19.09
CA GLY A 105 -30.26 -2.25 -18.91
C GLY A 105 -31.58 -2.31 -18.15
N GLN A 106 -31.78 -1.50 -17.12
CA GLN A 106 -33.08 -1.38 -16.43
C GLN A 106 -34.22 -1.02 -17.40
N THR A 107 -33.96 -0.08 -18.31
CA THR A 107 -34.94 0.34 -19.33
C THR A 107 -35.28 -0.79 -20.31
N GLN A 108 -34.31 -1.61 -20.66
CA GLN A 108 -34.47 -2.73 -21.59
C GLN A 108 -34.78 -4.07 -20.89
N GLN A 109 -34.97 -4.06 -19.56
CA GLN A 109 -35.14 -5.25 -18.71
C GLN A 109 -34.02 -6.30 -18.87
N ILE A 110 -32.79 -5.83 -19.09
CA ILE A 110 -31.58 -6.65 -19.17
C ILE A 110 -30.77 -6.41 -17.90
N ASP A 111 -30.35 -7.47 -17.20
CA ASP A 111 -29.40 -7.33 -16.09
C ASP A 111 -28.07 -6.79 -16.62
N SER A 112 -27.72 -5.56 -16.25
CA SER A 112 -26.45 -4.92 -16.58
C SER A 112 -25.69 -4.47 -15.34
N SER A 113 -25.81 -5.26 -14.27
CA SER A 113 -25.06 -5.05 -13.03
C SER A 113 -23.56 -4.91 -13.29
N ARG A 114 -22.88 -4.09 -12.48
CA ARG A 114 -21.43 -3.85 -12.59
C ARG A 114 -20.63 -5.16 -12.62
N ALA A 115 -20.98 -6.10 -11.75
CA ALA A 115 -20.33 -7.41 -11.68
C ALA A 115 -20.44 -8.17 -13.00
N ARG A 116 -21.66 -8.28 -13.56
CA ARG A 116 -21.89 -8.93 -14.86
C ARG A 116 -21.14 -8.26 -16.00
N ALA A 117 -21.13 -6.92 -16.03
CA ALA A 117 -20.40 -6.15 -17.02
C ALA A 117 -18.88 -6.39 -16.95
N ILE A 118 -18.29 -6.38 -15.75
CA ILE A 118 -16.85 -6.68 -15.56
C ILE A 118 -16.54 -8.10 -16.03
N THR A 119 -17.29 -9.10 -15.58
CA THR A 119 -17.08 -10.50 -15.97
C THR A 119 -17.16 -10.70 -17.48
N ALA A 120 -18.09 -10.03 -18.16
CA ALA A 120 -18.21 -10.11 -19.61
C ALA A 120 -17.02 -9.44 -20.33
N LEU A 121 -16.59 -8.28 -19.88
CA LEU A 121 -15.44 -7.57 -20.45
C LEU A 121 -14.13 -8.34 -20.24
N GLU A 122 -13.95 -8.97 -19.07
CA GLU A 122 -12.84 -9.88 -18.78
C GLU A 122 -12.87 -11.10 -19.72
N TYR A 123 -14.04 -11.70 -19.91
CA TYR A 123 -14.21 -12.80 -20.88
C TYR A 123 -13.85 -12.36 -22.31
N PHE A 124 -14.25 -11.17 -22.75
CA PHE A 124 -13.89 -10.66 -24.09
C PHE A 124 -12.39 -10.43 -24.23
N GLN A 125 -11.73 -10.00 -23.16
CA GLN A 125 -10.27 -9.86 -23.10
C GLN A 125 -9.59 -11.24 -23.19
N ASP A 126 -10.05 -12.23 -22.43
CA ASP A 126 -9.49 -13.57 -22.45
C ASP A 126 -9.60 -14.23 -23.84
N LYS A 127 -10.63 -13.87 -24.60
CA LYS A 127 -10.81 -14.29 -26.00
C LYS A 127 -10.03 -13.44 -27.00
N GLY A 128 -9.37 -12.37 -26.56
CA GLY A 128 -8.59 -11.46 -27.39
C GLY A 128 -9.42 -10.53 -28.27
N TRP A 129 -10.72 -10.35 -27.99
CA TRP A 129 -11.61 -9.50 -28.79
C TRP A 129 -11.51 -8.02 -28.43
N LEU A 130 -11.04 -7.73 -27.22
CA LEU A 130 -10.72 -6.39 -26.76
C LEU A 130 -9.56 -6.43 -25.77
N THR A 131 -8.99 -5.26 -25.48
CA THR A 131 -8.15 -5.05 -24.30
C THR A 131 -8.97 -4.27 -23.28
N LEU A 132 -8.96 -4.73 -22.03
CA LEU A 132 -9.55 -4.05 -20.89
C LEU A 132 -8.43 -3.53 -20.00
N GLU A 133 -8.47 -2.24 -19.66
CA GLU A 133 -7.57 -1.68 -18.66
C GLU A 133 -8.37 -1.09 -17.50
N GLY A 134 -8.10 -1.61 -16.31
CA GLY A 134 -8.50 -0.99 -15.06
C GLY A 134 -7.57 0.15 -14.69
N LYS A 135 -8.15 1.29 -14.31
CA LYS A 135 -7.44 2.43 -13.73
C LYS A 135 -8.08 2.85 -12.42
N ARG A 136 -7.31 3.62 -11.65
CA ARG A 136 -7.73 4.20 -10.37
C ARG A 136 -8.20 3.13 -9.38
N MET A 137 -7.24 2.37 -8.88
CA MET A 137 -7.47 1.54 -7.69
C MET A 137 -7.96 2.46 -6.57
N THR A 138 -9.15 2.15 -6.06
CA THR A 138 -9.82 2.85 -4.97
C THR A 138 -9.96 1.86 -3.83
N ASP A 139 -9.36 2.18 -2.70
CA ASP A 139 -9.49 1.40 -1.48
C ASP A 139 -10.74 1.88 -0.74
N VAL A 140 -11.53 0.95 -0.19
CA VAL A 140 -12.69 1.26 0.62
C VAL A 140 -12.40 0.83 2.05
N TYR A 141 -12.52 1.78 2.98
CA TYR A 141 -12.39 1.55 4.40
C TYR A 141 -13.75 1.70 5.09
N GLU A 142 -14.07 0.76 5.98
CA GLU A 142 -15.17 0.89 6.91
C GLU A 142 -14.76 1.79 8.08
N ILE A 143 -15.60 2.77 8.42
CA ILE A 143 -15.39 3.64 9.57
C ILE A 143 -15.95 2.95 10.81
N ARG A 144 -15.05 2.54 11.70
CA ARG A 144 -15.38 1.78 12.91
C ARG A 144 -15.78 2.70 14.06
N GLN A 145 -15.13 3.84 14.17
CA GLN A 145 -15.36 4.84 15.21
C GLN A 145 -15.49 6.20 14.51
N PRO A 146 -16.71 6.70 14.28
CA PRO A 146 -16.92 7.99 13.61
C PRO A 146 -16.76 9.20 14.56
N ASP A 147 -16.93 8.98 15.87
CA ASP A 147 -16.98 10.04 16.89
C ASP A 147 -15.63 10.24 17.61
N PHE A 148 -14.55 10.41 16.85
CA PHE A 148 -13.24 10.77 17.42
C PHE A 148 -12.99 12.28 17.36
N ALA A 149 -12.26 12.80 18.34
CA ALA A 149 -11.76 14.18 18.30
C ALA A 149 -10.58 14.27 17.33
N VAL A 150 -10.79 14.94 16.19
CA VAL A 150 -9.84 15.04 15.08
C VAL A 150 -8.49 15.58 15.56
N GLU A 151 -8.50 16.64 16.37
CA GLU A 151 -7.30 17.30 16.87
C GLU A 151 -6.51 16.38 17.79
N THR A 152 -7.20 15.64 18.67
CA THR A 152 -6.55 14.71 19.61
C THR A 152 -5.88 13.56 18.86
N LEU A 153 -6.58 12.96 17.90
CA LEU A 153 -6.04 11.86 17.11
C LEU A 153 -4.89 12.33 16.21
N ALA A 154 -4.99 13.52 15.63
CA ALA A 154 -3.92 14.12 14.85
C ALA A 154 -2.63 14.31 15.68
N SER A 155 -2.76 14.84 16.89
CA SER A 155 -1.64 15.00 17.83
C SER A 155 -1.01 13.65 18.19
N GLN A 156 -1.81 12.64 18.50
CA GLN A 156 -1.30 11.29 18.80
C GLN A 156 -0.50 10.69 17.64
N LEU A 157 -1.05 10.73 16.42
CA LEU A 157 -0.37 10.22 15.23
C LEU A 157 0.94 10.97 14.93
N TYR A 158 0.95 12.28 15.20
CA TYR A 158 2.13 13.11 15.07
C TYR A 158 3.21 12.77 16.10
N ASP A 159 2.84 12.64 17.37
CA ASP A 159 3.75 12.28 18.45
C ASP A 159 4.38 10.90 18.22
N ASP A 160 3.60 9.93 17.69
CA ASP A 160 4.11 8.62 17.29
C ASP A 160 5.13 8.70 16.14
N CYS A 161 4.93 9.63 15.20
CA CYS A 161 5.91 9.88 14.14
C CYS A 161 7.21 10.45 14.71
N LEU A 162 7.12 11.43 15.60
CA LEU A 162 8.29 12.03 16.26
C LEU A 162 9.02 11.01 17.15
N MET A 163 8.28 10.17 17.86
CA MET A 163 8.88 9.10 18.66
C MET A 163 9.66 8.13 17.79
N ARG A 164 9.08 7.72 16.65
CA ARG A 164 9.75 6.81 15.73
C ARG A 164 10.97 7.45 15.06
N GLU A 165 10.90 8.73 14.72
CA GLU A 165 12.05 9.49 14.24
C GLU A 165 13.20 9.47 15.25
N ARG A 166 12.92 9.76 16.53
CA ARG A 166 13.92 9.71 17.61
C ARG A 166 14.53 8.32 17.75
N ILE A 167 13.71 7.27 17.77
CA ILE A 167 14.18 5.87 17.86
C ILE A 167 15.12 5.54 16.69
N GLU A 168 14.80 5.98 15.47
CA GLU A 168 15.66 5.73 14.30
C GLU A 168 16.97 6.51 14.36
N ILE A 169 16.96 7.77 14.85
CA ILE A 169 18.19 8.55 15.08
C ILE A 169 19.06 7.87 16.14
N ASP A 170 18.48 7.48 17.28
CA ASP A 170 19.19 6.80 18.36
C ASP A 170 19.76 5.45 17.89
N ARG A 171 19.03 4.74 17.04
CA ARG A 171 19.49 3.50 16.39
C ARG A 171 20.69 3.75 15.48
N LEU A 172 20.68 4.82 14.67
CA LEU A 172 21.84 5.20 13.85
C LEU A 172 23.04 5.56 14.71
N GLN A 173 22.85 6.34 15.78
CA GLN A 173 23.91 6.67 16.72
C GLN A 173 24.49 5.42 17.39
N SER A 174 23.62 4.48 17.79
CA SER A 174 24.03 3.20 18.36
C SER A 174 24.85 2.36 17.38
N MET A 175 24.50 2.36 16.09
CA MET A 175 25.27 1.70 15.03
C MET A 175 26.66 2.34 14.85
N LEU A 176 26.76 3.66 14.84
CA LEU A 176 28.05 4.35 14.75
C LEU A 176 28.94 4.03 15.96
N ALA A 177 28.37 4.11 17.17
CA ALA A 177 29.07 3.76 18.41
C ALA A 177 29.46 2.28 18.50
N LEU A 178 28.79 1.39 17.76
CA LEU A 178 29.20 0.00 17.59
C LEU A 178 30.47 -0.07 16.72
N PHE A 179 30.48 0.55 15.55
CA PHE A 179 31.62 0.48 14.63
C PHE A 179 32.89 1.10 15.20
N GLU A 180 32.77 2.16 15.99
CA GLU A 180 33.91 2.84 16.64
C GLU A 180 34.28 2.25 18.00
N SER A 181 33.72 1.08 18.35
CA SER A 181 33.99 0.45 19.63
C SER A 181 35.43 -0.08 19.72
N GLU A 182 36.00 0.03 20.92
CA GLU A 182 37.26 -0.62 21.28
C GLU A 182 37.07 -2.02 21.87
N THR A 183 35.82 -2.50 21.92
CA THR A 183 35.46 -3.83 22.42
C THR A 183 34.97 -4.74 21.30
N CYS A 184 34.95 -6.06 21.54
CA CYS A 184 34.59 -7.04 20.52
C CYS A 184 33.20 -6.76 19.91
N LEU A 185 33.16 -6.54 18.59
CA LEU A 185 31.94 -6.19 17.86
C LEU A 185 30.91 -7.31 17.90
N THR A 186 31.34 -8.55 17.67
CA THR A 186 30.47 -9.74 17.69
C THR A 186 29.79 -9.90 19.05
N ARG A 187 30.51 -9.65 20.15
CA ARG A 187 29.95 -9.67 21.50
C ARG A 187 28.88 -8.60 21.69
N ARG A 188 29.17 -7.35 21.32
CA ARG A 188 28.20 -6.25 21.45
C ARG A 188 26.95 -6.46 20.59
N LEU A 189 27.11 -7.08 19.42
CA LEU A 189 25.98 -7.49 18.58
C LEU A 189 25.15 -8.58 19.27
N ALA A 190 25.80 -9.61 19.83
CA ALA A 190 25.12 -10.65 20.59
C ALA A 190 24.32 -10.05 21.76
N GLU A 191 24.95 -9.19 22.57
CA GLU A 191 24.28 -8.48 23.67
C GLU A 191 23.09 -7.62 23.19
N HIS A 192 23.26 -6.88 22.08
CA HIS A 192 22.19 -6.06 21.49
C HIS A 192 20.97 -6.90 21.03
N PHE A 193 21.19 -8.11 20.52
CA PHE A 193 20.12 -9.03 20.12
C PHE A 193 19.62 -9.94 21.27
N GLY A 194 20.10 -9.72 22.49
CA GLY A 194 19.68 -10.47 23.68
C GLY A 194 20.37 -11.83 23.86
N ASP A 195 21.42 -12.09 23.10
CA ASP A 195 22.26 -13.27 23.25
C ASP A 195 23.36 -13.03 24.30
N GLY A 196 22.98 -13.25 25.56
CA GLY A 196 23.91 -13.21 26.70
C GLY A 196 24.81 -14.46 26.82
N SER A 197 24.70 -15.42 25.90
CA SER A 197 25.48 -16.67 25.93
C SER A 197 26.81 -16.58 25.20
N PHE A 198 27.08 -15.45 24.53
CA PHE A 198 28.32 -15.21 23.80
C PHE A 198 29.56 -15.33 24.70
N GLY A 199 30.37 -16.37 24.47
CA GLY A 199 31.56 -16.69 25.27
C GLY A 199 31.35 -17.71 26.40
N ASN A 200 30.12 -18.22 26.59
CA ASN A 200 29.81 -19.29 27.55
C ASN A 200 29.71 -20.69 26.90
N SER A 201 29.71 -20.77 25.56
CA SER A 201 29.70 -22.03 24.82
C SER A 201 31.12 -22.49 24.49
N MET A 202 31.38 -23.79 24.62
CA MET A 202 32.65 -24.42 24.23
C MET A 202 32.88 -24.40 22.70
N PHE A 203 31.88 -23.95 21.92
CA PHE A 203 31.87 -23.95 20.46
C PHE A 203 32.29 -22.60 19.85
N ASP A 204 32.15 -21.49 20.59
CA ASP A 204 32.51 -20.13 20.14
C ASP A 204 33.90 -19.67 20.60
N ALA A 205 34.52 -20.41 21.54
CA ALA A 205 35.88 -20.18 21.97
C ALA A 205 36.85 -20.88 21.00
N LEU A 206 37.47 -20.11 20.10
CA LEU A 206 38.64 -20.60 19.39
C LEU A 206 39.72 -20.94 20.43
N PRO A 207 40.53 -22.01 20.21
CA PRO A 207 41.75 -22.20 20.98
C PRO A 207 42.56 -20.90 20.86
N ASP A 208 42.96 -20.32 21.99
CA ASP A 208 43.73 -19.07 22.11
C ASP A 208 42.96 -17.73 22.01
N THR A 209 41.63 -17.72 22.18
CA THR A 209 40.87 -16.45 22.33
C THR A 209 40.62 -16.06 23.79
N GLU A 210 40.91 -14.79 24.16
CA GLU A 210 40.57 -14.25 25.48
C GLU A 210 39.06 -14.33 25.75
N PRO A 211 38.62 -14.63 26.99
CA PRO A 211 37.20 -14.63 27.36
C PRO A 211 36.50 -13.33 26.95
N GLY A 212 35.46 -13.44 26.12
CA GLY A 212 34.69 -12.29 25.62
C GLY A 212 35.22 -11.67 24.32
N ARG A 213 36.18 -12.28 23.63
CA ARG A 213 36.63 -11.90 22.28
C ARG A 213 36.29 -12.99 21.26
N CYS A 214 35.81 -12.59 20.08
CA CYS A 214 35.47 -13.51 18.99
C CYS A 214 36.67 -13.98 18.14
N GLY A 215 37.84 -13.33 18.26
CA GLY A 215 39.03 -13.64 17.45
C GLY A 215 38.99 -13.25 15.97
N HIS A 216 37.84 -12.82 15.42
CA HIS A 216 37.70 -12.57 13.98
C HIS A 216 37.14 -11.20 13.59
N CYS A 217 36.79 -10.32 14.54
CA CYS A 217 36.35 -8.96 14.25
C CYS A 217 37.52 -7.98 14.16
N SER A 218 37.32 -6.83 13.54
CA SER A 218 38.35 -5.79 13.35
C SER A 218 39.05 -5.38 14.66
N VAL A 219 38.29 -5.25 15.74
CA VAL A 219 38.84 -4.96 17.08
C VAL A 219 39.68 -6.11 17.64
N CYS A 220 39.25 -7.36 17.44
CA CYS A 220 40.02 -8.54 17.86
C CYS A 220 41.30 -8.71 17.05
N TYR A 221 41.32 -8.24 15.79
CA TYR A 221 42.52 -8.16 14.97
C TYR A 221 43.38 -6.92 15.25
N GLY A 222 43.02 -6.07 16.23
CA GLY A 222 43.80 -4.88 16.58
C GLY A 222 43.63 -3.71 15.61
N HIS A 223 42.59 -3.71 14.77
CA HIS A 223 42.26 -2.67 13.81
C HIS A 223 40.90 -2.02 14.12
N PRO A 224 40.74 -1.34 15.27
CA PRO A 224 39.50 -0.61 15.56
C PRO A 224 39.26 0.47 14.49
N VAL A 225 38.00 0.60 14.07
CA VAL A 225 37.61 1.58 13.05
C VAL A 225 37.34 2.93 13.73
N ARG A 226 37.77 4.01 13.09
CA ARG A 226 37.37 5.38 13.43
C ARG A 226 36.77 6.01 12.18
N LEU A 227 35.56 6.54 12.31
CA LEU A 227 34.93 7.21 11.20
C LEU A 227 35.54 8.61 11.05
N PRO A 228 35.70 9.11 9.82
CA PRO A 228 36.14 10.48 9.61
C PRO A 228 35.09 11.44 10.18
N GLU A 229 35.53 12.58 10.70
CA GLU A 229 34.61 13.63 11.14
C GLU A 229 33.69 14.03 9.98
N ALA A 230 32.42 14.25 10.30
CA ALA A 230 31.46 14.70 9.31
C ALA A 230 31.97 16.03 8.70
N PRO A 231 32.04 16.15 7.36
CA PRO A 231 32.44 17.41 6.75
C PRO A 231 31.48 18.50 7.23
N LEU A 232 32.03 19.62 7.70
CA LEU A 232 31.25 20.79 8.10
C LEU A 232 30.36 21.18 6.91
N SER A 233 29.06 20.98 7.04
CA SER A 233 28.11 21.43 6.03
C SER A 233 28.17 22.96 6.00
N HIS A 234 28.80 23.52 4.96
CA HIS A 234 28.60 24.93 4.62
C HIS A 234 27.10 25.12 4.37
N ARG A 235 26.43 25.80 5.29
CA ARG A 235 25.06 26.30 5.10
C ARG A 235 25.03 27.31 3.96
#